data_AF-A0A3D4AYF2-F1
#
_entry.id   AF-A0A3D4AYF2-F1
#
_cell.length_a   1.000
_cell.length_b   1.000
_cell.length_c   1.000
_cell.angle_alpha   90.00
_cell.angle_beta   90.00
_cell.angle_gamma   90.00
#
_symmetry.space_group_name_H-M   'P 1'
#
loop_
_entity.id
_entity.type
_entity.pdbx_description
1 polymer ?
#
loop_
_entity_poly.entity_id
_entity_poly.type
_entity_poly.pdbx_seq_one_letter_code
_entity_poly.pdbx_strand_id
1 'polypeptide(L)' 'MPDRVTNIERFTLVVPFVERVRREMERAGIHTWSELEITRVETDAGVVGWGETIQNYTWGRVQAQERVIGKPP' A
#
# COMPACT_ATOMS: atom_id res chain seq x y z
N MET A 1 19.01 -2.93 -21.07
CA MET A 1 18.22 -1.78 -20.55
C MET A 1 17.68 -2.21 -19.19
N PRO A 2 17.44 -1.29 -18.24
CA PRO A 2 16.76 -1.67 -17.00
C PRO A 2 15.34 -2.16 -17.30
N ASP A 3 14.86 -3.09 -16.47
CA ASP A 3 13.48 -3.58 -16.50
C ASP A 3 12.49 -2.43 -16.40
N ARG A 4 11.26 -2.63 -16.86
CA ARG A 4 10.18 -1.64 -16.77
C ARG A 4 9.00 -2.18 -16.02
N VAL A 5 8.36 -1.32 -15.24
CA VAL A 5 7.08 -1.64 -14.60
C VAL A 5 5.99 -1.77 -15.66
N THR A 6 5.30 -2.91 -15.68
CA THR A 6 4.25 -3.23 -16.66
C THR A 6 2.86 -3.18 -16.06
N ASN A 7 2.73 -3.49 -14.76
CA ASN A 7 1.44 -3.56 -14.10
C ASN A 7 1.56 -3.17 -12.61
N ILE A 8 0.50 -2.56 -12.08
CA ILE A 8 0.36 -2.21 -10.67
C ILE A 8 -1.05 -2.57 -10.22
N GLU A 9 -1.16 -3.45 -9.25
CA GLU A 9 -2.41 -3.83 -8.60
C GLU A 9 -2.40 -3.36 -7.14
N ARG A 10 -3.53 -2.85 -6.65
CA ARG A 10 -3.67 -2.37 -5.27
C ARG A 10 -4.82 -3.07 -4.57
N PHE A 11 -4.56 -3.54 -3.36
CA PHE A 11 -5.53 -4.22 -2.52
C PHE A 11 -5.75 -3.41 -1.25
N THR A 12 -6.98 -3.01 -0.98
CA THR A 12 -7.35 -2.44 0.31
C THR A 12 -7.75 -3.55 1.26
N LEU A 13 -7.11 -3.60 2.43
CA LEU A 13 -7.34 -4.58 3.47
C LEU A 13 -7.64 -3.88 4.78
N VAL A 14 -8.54 -4.45 5.57
CA VAL A 14 -8.73 -4.06 6.97
C VAL A 14 -8.11 -5.15 7.83
N VAL A 15 -6.96 -4.85 8.44
CA VAL A 15 -6.28 -5.78 9.34
C VAL A 15 -6.72 -5.48 10.78
N PRO A 16 -7.48 -6.38 11.43
CA PRO A 16 -8.03 -6.09 12.73
C PRO A 16 -6.92 -6.00 13.79
N PHE A 17 -7.02 -5.00 14.66
CA PHE A 17 -6.19 -4.94 15.84
C PHE A 17 -6.59 -6.03 16.85
N VAL A 18 -5.60 -6.59 17.53
CA VAL A 18 -5.86 -7.40 18.72
C VAL A 18 -6.54 -6.55 19.80
N GLU A 19 -7.42 -7.16 20.60
CA GLU A 19 -8.35 -6.46 21.50
C GLU A 19 -7.66 -5.42 22.41
N ARG A 20 -6.50 -5.78 22.96
CA ARG A 20 -5.71 -4.89 23.83
C ARG A 20 -5.30 -3.58 23.14
N VAL A 21 -4.97 -3.64 21.84
CA VAL A 21 -4.51 -2.48 21.05
C VAL A 21 -5.69 -1.71 20.48
N ARG A 22 -6.74 -2.43 20.04
CA ARG A 22 -7.96 -1.86 19.46
C ARG A 22 -8.54 -0.74 20.33
N ARG A 23 -8.70 -1.00 21.63
CA ARG A 23 -9.24 -0.03 22.60
C ARG A 23 -8.49 1.30 22.61
N GLU A 24 -7.15 1.25 22.60
CA GLU A 24 -6.33 2.47 22.66
C GLU A 24 -6.29 3.20 21.31
N MET A 25 -6.28 2.46 20.20
CA MET A 25 -6.39 3.04 18.85
C MET A 25 -7.72 3.78 18.64
N GLU A 26 -8.82 3.22 19.13
CA GLU A 26 -10.15 3.84 19.09
C GLU A 26 -10.21 5.11 19.95
N ARG A 27 -9.70 5.05 21.18
CA ARG A 27 -9.61 6.21 22.08
C ARG A 27 -8.79 7.36 21.50
N ALA A 28 -7.70 7.03 20.82
CA ALA A 28 -6.84 7.99 20.16
C ALA A 28 -7.39 8.45 18.79
N GLY A 29 -8.51 7.90 18.32
CA GLY A 29 -9.10 8.26 17.03
C GLY A 29 -8.30 7.80 15.80
N ILE A 30 -7.37 6.86 15.96
CA ILE A 30 -6.45 6.37 14.90
C ILE A 30 -6.70 4.91 14.50
N HIS A 31 -7.84 4.35 14.89
CA HIS A 31 -8.26 3.00 14.52
C HIS A 31 -8.34 2.77 13.00
N THR A 32 -8.51 3.82 12.20
CA THR A 32 -8.49 3.78 10.73
C THR A 32 -7.10 3.46 10.15
N TRP A 33 -6.06 3.38 10.98
CA TRP A 33 -4.74 2.87 10.57
C TRP A 33 -4.72 1.35 10.36
N SER A 34 -5.80 0.65 10.71
CA SER A 34 -6.02 -0.75 10.31
C SER A 34 -6.27 -0.93 8.80
N GLU A 35 -6.57 0.16 8.08
CA GLU A 35 -6.75 0.16 6.63
C GLU A 35 -5.39 0.21 5.94
N LEU A 36 -4.92 -0.96 5.51
CA LEU A 36 -3.70 -1.13 4.74
C LEU A 36 -4.01 -1.17 3.24
N GLU A 37 -3.06 -0.67 2.46
CA GLU A 37 -2.99 -0.91 1.03
C GLU A 37 -1.75 -1.75 0.73
N ILE A 38 -1.98 -2.90 0.11
CA ILE A 38 -0.92 -3.72 -0.45
C ILE A 38 -0.82 -3.38 -1.94
N THR A 39 0.38 -3.11 -2.41
CA THR A 39 0.65 -2.82 -3.82
C THR A 39 1.52 -3.93 -4.40
N ARG A 40 1.05 -4.54 -5.48
CA ARG A 40 1.79 -5.52 -6.28
C ARG A 40 2.26 -4.85 -7.56
N VAL A 41 3.55 -4.98 -7.86
CA VAL A 41 4.19 -4.39 -9.04
C VAL A 41 4.79 -5.50 -9.88
N GLU A 42 4.46 -5.56 -11.17
CA GLU A 42 5.06 -6.49 -12.12
C GLU A 42 6.01 -5.75 -13.07
N THR A 43 7.09 -6.41 -13.48
CA THR A 43 8.01 -5.91 -14.52
C THR A 43 7.97 -6.75 -15.79
N ASP A 44 8.51 -6.19 -16.89
CA ASP A 44 8.68 -6.89 -18.16
C ASP A 44 9.68 -8.07 -18.10
N ALA A 45 10.56 -8.09 -17.11
CA ALA A 45 11.43 -9.23 -16.80
C ALA A 45 10.73 -10.35 -16.01
N GLY A 46 9.43 -10.20 -15.69
CA GLY A 46 8.66 -11.18 -14.92
C GLY A 46 8.91 -11.14 -13.41
N VAL A 47 9.61 -10.12 -12.91
CA VAL A 47 9.82 -9.91 -11.47
C VAL A 47 8.57 -9.29 -10.87
N VAL A 48 8.20 -9.75 -9.67
CA VAL A 48 7.06 -9.24 -8.91
C VAL A 48 7.54 -8.65 -7.58
N GLY A 49 7.31 -7.36 -7.41
CA GLY A 49 7.55 -6.63 -6.16
C GLY A 49 6.26 -6.42 -5.36
N TRP A 50 6.40 -6.32 -4.04
CA TRP A 50 5.30 -6.05 -3.13
C TRP A 50 5.66 -4.91 -2.18
N GLY A 51 4.71 -4.02 -1.94
CA GLY A 51 4.81 -2.93 -0.97
C GLY A 51 3.56 -2.81 -0.12
N GLU A 52 3.69 -2.19 1.04
CA GLU A 52 2.60 -1.95 1.99
C GLU A 52 2.61 -0.49 2.44
N THR A 53 1.43 0.09 2.62
CA THR A 53 1.27 1.38 3.29
C THR A 53 -0.06 1.47 4.04
N ILE A 54 -0.15 2.41 4.99
CA ILE A 54 -1.40 2.74 5.71
C ILE A 54 -2.08 3.92 5.00
N GLN A 55 -3.34 3.75 4.60
CA GLN A 55 -4.07 4.75 3.80
C GLN A 55 -4.33 6.06 4.55
N ASN A 56 -4.55 5.96 5.86
CA ASN A 56 -4.91 7.09 6.72
C ASN A 56 -3.72 7.59 7.55
N TYR A 57 -2.50 7.31 7.08
CA TYR A 57 -1.28 7.84 7.69
C TYR A 57 -1.14 9.33 7.41
N THR A 58 -0.51 10.08 8.33
CA THR A 58 -0.49 11.55 8.34
C THR A 58 0.20 12.20 7.14
N TRP A 59 0.82 11.43 6.25
CA TRP A 59 1.58 11.89 5.09
C TRP A 59 0.73 12.08 3.82
N GLY A 60 -0.55 11.67 3.83
CA GLY A 60 -1.53 11.96 2.78
C GLY A 60 -1.69 10.87 1.71
N ARG A 61 -2.75 11.00 0.89
CA ARG A 61 -3.08 10.05 -0.19
C ARG A 61 -2.39 10.47 -1.49
N VAL A 62 -1.81 9.50 -2.21
CA VAL A 62 -1.09 9.73 -3.46
C VAL A 62 -1.75 8.99 -4.62
N GLN A 63 -2.00 9.68 -5.72
CA GLN A 63 -2.40 9.07 -6.99
C GLN A 63 -1.21 9.07 -7.96
N ALA A 64 -0.44 7.98 -7.96
CA ALA A 64 0.83 7.90 -8.71
C ALA A 64 0.99 6.67 -9.61
N GLN A 65 0.05 5.73 -9.65
CA GLN A 65 0.19 4.48 -10.41
C GLN A 65 0.58 4.73 -11.88
N GLU A 66 -0.15 5.62 -12.56
CA GLU A 66 0.09 5.98 -13.96
C GLU A 66 1.46 6.63 -14.20
N ARG A 67 2.05 7.24 -13.17
CA ARG A 67 3.37 7.89 -13.27
C ARG A 67 4.52 6.88 -13.29
N VAL A 68 4.26 5.66 -12.82
CA VAL A 68 5.27 4.61 -12.63
C VAL A 68 5.27 3.57 -13.75
N ILE A 69 4.12 3.35 -14.41
CA ILE A 69 4.03 2.43 -15.56
C ILE A 69 5.02 2.83 -16.67
N GLY A 70 5.77 1.86 -17.18
CA GLY A 70 6.79 2.04 -18.21
C GLY A 70 8.09 2.68 -17.73
N LYS A 71 8.22 3.03 -16.45
CA LYS A 71 9.48 3.51 -15.84
C LYS A 71 10.30 2.34 -15.29
N PRO A 72 11.62 2.52 -15.11
CA PRO A 72 12.41 1.58 -14.32
C PRO A 72 11.85 1.42 -12.91
N PRO A 73 11.88 0.19 -12.34
CA PRO A 73 11.45 -0.07 -10.96
C PRO A 73 12.36 0.60 -9.93
#